data_AF-A0A7J9K3D3-F1
#
_entry.id   AF-A0A7J9K3D3-F1
#
_cell.length_a   1.000
_cell.length_b   1.000
_cell.length_c   1.000
_cell.angle_alpha   90.00
_cell.angle_beta   90.00
_cell.angle_gamma   90.00
#
_symmetry.space_group_name_H-M   'P 1'
#
loop_
_entity.id
_entity.type
_entity.pdbx_description
1 polymer ?
#
loop_
_entity_poly.entity_id
_entity_poly.type
_entity_poly.pdbx_seq_one_letter_code
_entity_poly.pdbx_strand_id
1 'polypeptide(L)' 'MRNSKLELNIVCYNILIGGLCKSGHIEVGKELFHKLSVYGLKPDVYTYAIMINGFYKQGLPDEAY' A
#
# COMPACT_ATOMS: atom_id res chain seq x y z
N MET A 1 -20.49 -20.31 -4.06
CA MET A 1 -19.41 -19.29 -4.18
C MET A 1 -19.30 -18.59 -2.84
N ARG A 2 -18.28 -18.90 -2.04
CA ARG A 2 -18.16 -18.37 -0.68
C ARG A 2 -17.77 -16.89 -0.76
N ASN A 3 -18.73 -16.01 -0.47
CA ASN A 3 -18.46 -14.65 0.03
C ASN A 3 -17.86 -14.77 1.44
N SER A 4 -16.65 -15.33 1.53
CA SER A 4 -15.83 -15.08 2.69
C SER A 4 -15.40 -13.64 2.52
N LYS A 5 -15.95 -12.74 3.34
CA LYS A 5 -15.34 -11.45 3.61
C LYS A 5 -13.94 -11.82 4.11
N LEU A 6 -12.97 -11.98 3.20
CA LEU A 6 -11.59 -12.14 3.57
C LEU A 6 -11.32 -10.82 4.28
N GLU A 7 -11.25 -10.84 5.61
CA GLU A 7 -10.71 -9.72 6.36
C GLU A 7 -9.26 -9.63 5.92
N LEU A 8 -9.05 -8.95 4.79
CA LEU A 8 -7.75 -8.61 4.28
C LEU A 8 -7.13 -7.79 5.40
N ASN A 9 -6.20 -8.41 6.10
CA ASN A 9 -5.47 -7.74 7.16
C ASN A 9 -4.39 -6.85 6.52
N ILE A 10 -3.73 -6.05 7.34
CA ILE A 10 -2.72 -5.10 6.88
C ILE A 10 -1.60 -5.76 6.04
N VAL A 11 -1.27 -7.03 6.31
CA VAL A 11 -0.23 -7.78 5.58
C VAL A 11 -0.64 -7.99 4.12
N CYS A 12 -1.89 -8.35 3.84
CA CYS A 12 -2.36 -8.53 2.47
C CYS A 12 -2.29 -7.22 1.67
N TYR A 13 -2.69 -6.11 2.28
CA TYR A 13 -2.58 -4.81 1.63
C TYR A 13 -1.14 -4.35 1.44
N ASN A 14 -0.24 -4.62 2.39
CA ASN A 14 1.19 -4.36 2.23
C ASN A 14 1.75 -5.09 1.00
N ILE A 15 1.36 -6.35 0.78
CA ILE A 15 1.75 -7.12 -0.42
C ILE A 15 1.22 -6.45 -1.69
N LEU A 16 -0.06 -6.06 -1.71
CA LEU A 16 -0.67 -5.41 -2.87
C LEU A 16 -0.02 -4.06 -3.19
N ILE A 17 0.13 -3.19 -2.19
CA ILE A 17 0.77 -1.88 -2.33
C ILE A 17 2.21 -2.05 -2.82
N GLY A 18 2.96 -2.98 -2.23
CA GLY A 18 4.35 -3.25 -2.63
C GLY A 18 4.46 -3.81 -4.05
N GLY A 19 3.52 -4.65 -4.47
CA GLY A 19 3.40 -5.12 -5.85
C GLY A 19 3.12 -3.98 -6.83
N LEU A 20 2.15 -3.12 -6.52
CA LEU A 20 1.82 -1.94 -7.32
C LEU A 20 3.00 -0.98 -7.47
N CYS A 21 3.71 -0.70 -6.38
CA CYS A 21 4.91 0.14 -6.41
C CYS A 21 6.01 -0.45 -7.31
N LYS A 22 6.25 -1.77 -7.22
CA LYS A 22 7.25 -2.47 -8.05
C LYS A 22 6.88 -2.49 -9.54
N SER A 23 5.59 -2.50 -9.86
CA SER A 23 5.09 -2.57 -11.23
C SER A 23 4.92 -1.22 -11.91
N GLY A 24 5.36 -0.11 -11.30
CA GLY A 24 5.19 1.21 -11.93
C GLY A 24 3.94 1.98 -11.46
N HIS A 25 3.03 1.34 -10.73
CA HIS A 25 1.69 1.86 -10.44
C HIS A 25 1.60 2.53 -9.07
N ILE A 26 2.49 3.48 -8.79
CA ILE A 26 2.58 4.14 -7.48
C ILE A 26 1.30 4.88 -7.09
N GLU A 27 0.62 5.53 -8.03
CA GLU A 27 -0.64 6.24 -7.75
C GLU A 27 -1.74 5.30 -7.26
N VAL A 28 -1.88 4.13 -7.87
CA VAL A 28 -2.81 3.09 -7.40
C VAL A 28 -2.40 2.56 -6.03
N GLY A 29 -1.10 2.43 -5.79
CA GLY A 29 -0.55 2.09 -4.47
C GLY A 29 -0.90 3.11 -3.38
N LYS A 30 -0.78 4.41 -3.69
CA LYS A 30 -1.16 5.53 -2.81
C LYS A 30 -2.65 5.53 -2.50
N GLU A 31 -3.49 5.35 -3.51
CA GLU A 31 -4.94 5.25 -3.29
C GLU A 31 -5.30 4.09 -2.35
N LEU A 32 -4.68 2.93 -2.55
CA LEU A 32 -4.92 1.75 -1.73
C LEU A 32 -4.41 1.98 -0.29
N PHE A 33 -3.26 2.62 -0.13
CA PHE A 33 -2.72 3.05 1.16
C PHE A 33 -3.70 3.98 1.90
N HIS A 34 -4.26 4.98 1.22
CA HIS A 34 -5.23 5.90 1.83
C HIS A 34 -6.55 5.20 2.22
N LYS A 35 -6.97 4.19 1.46
CA LYS A 35 -8.18 3.40 1.77
C LYS A 35 -8.02 2.51 3.00
N LEU A 36 -6.80 2.24 3.48
CA LEU A 36 -6.58 1.43 4.69
C LEU A 36 -7.33 1.98 5.91
N SER A 37 -7.31 3.30 6.09
CA SER A 37 -8.02 3.96 7.20
C SER A 37 -9.53 3.79 7.09
N VAL A 38 -10.07 3.87 5.87
CA VAL A 38 -11.50 3.62 5.57
C VAL A 38 -11.90 2.19 5.88
N TYR A 39 -10.96 1.23 5.74
CA TYR A 39 -11.15 -0.17 6.12
C TYR A 39 -10.90 -0.44 7.61
N GLY A 40 -10.62 0.58 8.41
CA GLY A 40 -10.27 0.42 9.83
C GLY A 40 -8.90 -0.24 10.06
N LEU A 41 -8.07 -0.32 9.02
CA LEU A 41 -6.72 -0.87 9.09
C LEU A 41 -5.72 0.27 9.35
N LYS A 42 -4.88 0.08 10.35
CA LYS A 42 -3.81 1.02 10.67
C LYS A 42 -2.54 0.63 9.89
N PRO A 43 -1.99 1.53 9.03
CA PRO A 43 -0.68 1.34 8.46
C PRO A 43 0.38 1.09 9.54
N ASP A 44 1.24 0.10 9.32
CA ASP A 44 2.36 -0.20 10.21
C ASP A 44 3.69 0.27 9.62
N VAL A 45 4.78 0.06 10.35
CA VAL A 45 6.13 0.44 9.91
C VAL A 45 6.46 -0.15 8.53
N TYR A 46 5.99 -1.36 8.23
CA TYR A 46 6.20 -2.00 6.93
C TYR A 46 5.40 -1.30 5.83
N THR A 47 4.15 -0.92 6.10
CA THR A 47 3.33 -0.17 5.14
C THR A 47 4.02 1.13 4.73
N TYR A 48 4.52 1.91 5.70
CA TYR A 48 5.24 3.15 5.42
C TYR A 48 6.56 2.91 4.67
N ALA A 49 7.35 1.90 5.08
CA ALA A 49 8.59 1.55 4.40
C ALA A 49 8.36 1.16 2.93
N ILE A 50 7.26 0.47 2.64
CA ILE A 50 6.86 0.11 1.27
C ILE A 50 6.59 1.37 0.45
N MET A 51 5.83 2.34 0.99
CA MET A 51 5.51 3.60 0.29
C MET A 51 6.76 4.43 0.02
N ILE A 52 7.62 4.64 1.04
CA ILE A 52 8.87 5.39 0.91
C ILE A 52 9.77 4.79 -0.18
N ASN A 53 9.94 3.47 -0.16
CA ASN A 53 10.72 2.76 -1.17
C ASN A 53 10.05 2.82 -2.55
N GLY A 54 8.72 2.80 -2.61
CA GLY A 54 7.95 2.98 -3.84
C GLY A 54 8.23 4.34 -4.47
N PHE A 55 8.12 5.42 -3.70
CA PHE A 55 8.40 6.77 -4.17
C PHE A 55 9.84 6.96 -4.65
N TYR A 56 10.82 6.45 -3.90
CA TYR A 56 12.22 6.54 -4.30
C TYR A 56 12.49 5.85 -5.64
N LYS A 57 11.89 4.67 -5.85
CA LYS A 57 12.03 3.90 -7.10
C LYS A 57 11.38 4.57 -8.32
N GLN A 58 10.43 5.47 -8.08
CA GLN A 58 9.73 6.21 -9.12
C GLN A 58 10.34 7.59 -9.38
N GLY A 59 11.43 7.94 -8.66
CA GLY A 59 12.02 9.27 -8.77
C GLY A 59 11.15 10.38 -8.17
N LEU A 60 10.31 10.04 -7.18
CA LEU A 60 9.43 10.98 -6.47
C LEU A 60 9.83 11.13 -4.99
N PRO A 61 11.11 11.44 -4.66
CA PRO A 61 11.59 11.45 -3.27
C PRO A 61 10.90 12.50 -2.38
N ASP A 62 10.41 13.60 -2.95
CA ASP A 62 9.72 14.66 -2.22
C ASP A 62 8.38 14.19 -1.62
N GLU A 63 7.77 13.15 -2.21
CA GLU A 63 6.55 12.55 -1.68
C GLU A 63 6.81 11.50 -0.58
N ALA A 64 8.08 11.14 -0.36
CA ALA A 64 8.49 10.16 0.64
C ALA A 64 8.78 10.78 2.03
N TYR A 65 8.83 12.12 2.14
CA TYR A 65 9.20 12.86 3.35
C TYR A 65 7.99 13.46 4.07
#